data_AF-A0A844M478-F1
#
_entry.id   AF-A0A844M478-F1
#
_cell.length_a   1.000
_cell.length_b   1.000
_cell.length_c   1.000
_cell.angle_alpha   90.00
_cell.angle_beta   90.00
_cell.angle_gamma   90.00
#
_symmetry.space_group_name_H-M   'P 1'
#
loop_
_entity.id
_entity.type
_entity.pdbx_description
1 polymer ?
#
loop_
_entity_poly.entity_id
_entity_poly.type
_entity_poly.pdbx_seq_one_letter_code
_entity_poly.pdbx_strand_id
1 'polypeptide(L)'
;PEMHYSNAISSNTSSSKSQYGASSEKMAAAYAAFANGGIYYKPQYVNKIEFSDGTSKTFEEKGKRAMKETTAYMMTDMLKTVLS
;
A
#
# COMPACT_ATOMS: atom_id res chain seq x y z
N PRO A 1 19.68 11.67 26.41
CA PRO A 1 18.78 10.52 26.14
C PRO A 1 17.71 10.92 25.14
N GLU A 2 17.73 10.35 23.93
CA GLU A 2 16.74 10.61 22.88
C GLU A 2 15.52 9.69 23.12
N MET A 3 14.32 10.26 23.18
CA MET A 3 13.09 9.50 23.45
C MET A 3 12.59 8.86 22.15
N HIS A 4 12.57 7.52 22.09
CA HIS A 4 12.03 6.77 20.97
C HIS A 4 10.53 6.52 21.17
N TYR A 5 9.71 6.96 20.21
CA TYR A 5 8.26 6.78 20.25
C TYR A 5 7.87 5.52 19.47
N SER A 6 7.49 4.48 20.20
CA SER A 6 6.97 3.23 19.64
C SER A 6 5.45 3.21 19.75
N ASN A 7 4.75 3.45 18.64
CA ASN A 7 3.31 3.19 18.53
C ASN A 7 3.16 1.90 17.71
N ALA A 8 2.11 1.09 17.95
CA ALA A 8 1.89 -0.25 17.37
C ALA A 8 1.86 -0.34 15.81
N ILE A 9 2.12 0.77 15.13
CA ILE A 9 2.06 1.02 13.68
C ILE A 9 3.29 1.83 13.18
N SER A 10 4.20 2.25 14.06
CA SER A 10 5.25 3.26 13.75
C SER A 10 6.58 2.62 13.37
N SER A 11 7.08 2.97 12.19
CA SER A 11 8.51 2.87 11.86
C SER A 11 9.34 3.56 12.95
N ASN A 12 10.53 3.02 13.24
CA ASN A 12 11.47 3.57 14.23
C ASN A 12 11.91 4.97 13.79
N THR A 13 11.26 6.01 14.30
CA THR A 13 11.61 7.41 14.03
C THR A 13 11.74 8.18 15.34
N SER A 14 12.67 9.12 15.39
CA SER A 14 12.84 10.05 16.52
C SER A 14 11.77 11.15 16.57
N SER A 15 10.78 11.13 15.66
CA SER A 15 9.74 12.14 15.55
C SER A 15 8.37 11.58 15.96
N SER A 16 7.74 12.21 16.95
CA SER A 16 6.42 11.84 17.48
C SER A 16 5.23 12.17 16.57
N LYS A 17 5.47 12.65 15.33
CA LYS A 17 4.41 13.00 14.38
C LYS A 17 3.74 11.74 13.83
N SER A 18 2.40 11.72 13.84
CA SER A 18 1.52 10.65 13.30
C SER A 18 1.77 10.28 11.82
N GLN A 19 2.59 11.07 11.12
CA GLN A 19 2.94 10.89 9.71
C GLN A 19 3.70 9.58 9.38
N TYR A 20 4.27 8.89 10.37
CA TYR A 20 5.12 7.71 10.16
C TYR A 20 4.42 6.36 10.46
N GLY A 21 3.09 6.38 10.65
CA GLY A 21 2.32 5.16 10.86
C GLY A 21 1.95 4.42 9.56
N ALA A 22 2.38 3.17 9.42
CA ALA A 22 2.02 2.27 8.31
C ALA A 22 0.87 1.34 8.72
N SER A 23 -0.38 1.69 8.39
CA SER A 23 -1.53 0.81 8.63
C SER A 23 -1.43 -0.48 7.80
N SER A 24 -2.08 -1.55 8.25
CA SER A 24 -2.13 -2.82 7.51
C SER A 24 -2.62 -2.64 6.06
N GLU A 25 -3.55 -1.72 5.84
CA GLU A 25 -4.03 -1.33 4.51
C GLU A 25 -2.92 -0.73 3.64
N LYS A 26 -2.14 0.22 4.17
CA LYS A 26 -1.01 0.82 3.44
C LYS A 26 0.05 -0.23 3.11
N MET A 27 0.32 -1.14 4.06
CA MET A 27 1.26 -2.23 3.85
C MET A 27 0.75 -3.22 2.79
N ALA A 28 -0.53 -3.61 2.85
CA ALA A 28 -1.14 -4.50 1.85
C ALA A 28 -1.04 -3.90 0.44
N ALA A 29 -1.34 -2.60 0.29
CA ALA A 29 -1.20 -1.89 -0.97
C ALA A 29 0.27 -1.85 -1.46
N ALA A 30 1.22 -1.68 -0.54
CA ALA A 30 2.64 -1.70 -0.86
C ALA A 30 3.11 -3.09 -1.32
N TYR A 31 2.74 -4.17 -0.63
CA TYR A 31 3.08 -5.54 -1.03
C TYR A 31 2.41 -5.94 -2.35
N ALA A 32 1.18 -5.50 -2.59
CA ALA A 32 0.47 -5.73 -3.86
C ALA A 32 1.25 -5.15 -5.06
N ALA A 33 1.98 -4.05 -4.85
CA ALA A 33 2.82 -3.47 -5.90
C ALA A 33 3.98 -4.38 -6.31
N PHE A 34 4.49 -5.24 -5.42
CA PHE A 34 5.49 -6.25 -5.82
C PHE A 34 4.86 -7.31 -6.73
N ALA A 35 3.68 -7.81 -6.34
CA ALA A 35 2.99 -8.87 -7.07
C ALA A 35 2.49 -8.45 -8.47
N ASN A 36 2.26 -7.16 -8.72
CA ASN A 36 1.69 -6.65 -9.97
C ASN A 36 2.69 -5.93 -10.89
N GLY A 37 3.99 -6.22 -10.77
CA GLY A 37 5.01 -5.66 -11.67
C GLY A 37 5.43 -4.22 -11.35
N GLY A 38 5.20 -3.77 -10.11
CA GLY A 38 5.69 -2.51 -9.58
C GLY A 38 4.70 -1.34 -9.69
N ILE A 39 3.41 -1.61 -9.83
CA ILE A 39 2.37 -0.56 -9.96
C ILE A 39 1.60 -0.45 -8.64
N TYR A 40 1.70 0.70 -8.00
CA TYR A 40 0.90 1.00 -6.82
C TYR A 40 -0.51 1.43 -7.22
N TYR A 41 -1.52 0.82 -6.61
CA TYR A 41 -2.90 1.25 -6.67
C TYR A 41 -3.31 1.76 -5.30
N LYS A 42 -3.96 2.92 -5.26
CA LYS A 42 -4.55 3.41 -4.02
C LYS A 42 -5.67 2.45 -3.60
N PRO A 43 -5.74 2.03 -2.32
CA PRO A 43 -6.84 1.22 -1.82
C PRO A 43 -8.20 1.85 -2.12
N GLN A 44 -9.11 1.04 -2.65
CA GLN A 44 -10.50 1.39 -2.91
C GLN A 44 -11.44 0.38 -2.28
N TYR A 45 -12.59 0.88 -1.83
CA TYR A 45 -13.63 0.10 -1.16
C TYR A 45 -14.91 -0.01 -1.98
N VAL A 46 -15.11 0.88 -2.96
CA VAL A 46 -16.35 0.99 -3.73
C VAL A 46 -16.00 1.06 -5.21
N ASN A 47 -16.59 0.17 -6.00
CA ASN A 47 -16.37 0.11 -7.45
C ASN A 47 -17.40 0.98 -8.21
N LYS A 48 -18.65 0.97 -7.76
CA LYS A 48 -19.77 1.66 -8.41
C LYS A 48 -20.84 2.03 -7.39
N ILE A 49 -21.48 3.18 -7.61
CA ILE A 49 -22.70 3.59 -6.93
C ILE A 49 -23.81 3.72 -7.97
N GLU A 50 -24.96 3.10 -7.72
CA GLU A 50 -26.18 3.26 -8.51
C GLU A 50 -27.20 4.06 -7.69
N PHE A 51 -27.74 5.11 -8.28
CA PHE A 51 -28.71 6.00 -7.65
C PHE A 51 -30.13 5.56 -7.98
N SER A 52 -31.10 5.97 -7.17
CA SER A 52 -32.51 5.63 -7.35
C SER A 52 -33.13 6.22 -8.63
N ASP A 53 -32.50 7.23 -9.22
CA ASP A 53 -32.87 7.82 -10.51
C ASP A 53 -32.31 7.05 -11.73
N GLY A 54 -31.62 5.93 -11.49
CA GLY A 54 -31.02 5.09 -12.52
C GLY A 54 -29.65 5.57 -13.02
N THR A 55 -29.14 6.71 -12.53
CA THR A 55 -27.78 7.15 -12.86
C THR A 55 -26.76 6.32 -12.08
N SER A 56 -25.51 6.28 -12.58
CA SER A 56 -24.45 5.57 -11.90
C SER A 56 -23.12 6.30 -11.95
N LYS A 57 -22.32 6.09 -10.91
CA LYS A 57 -20.96 6.61 -10.78
C LYS A 57 -19.99 5.47 -10.56
N THR A 58 -19.11 5.24 -11.52
CA THR A 58 -18.01 4.26 -11.43
C THR A 58 -16.77 4.94 -10.88
N PHE A 59 -16.04 4.24 -10.02
CA PHE A 59 -14.79 4.69 -9.43
C PHE A 59 -13.66 3.79 -9.93
N GLU A 60 -12.66 4.38 -10.57
CA GLU A 60 -11.49 3.67 -11.06
C GLU A 60 -10.23 4.39 -10.57
N GLU A 61 -9.30 3.67 -9.93
CA GLU A 61 -7.97 4.23 -9.71
C GLU A 61 -7.07 4.02 -10.92
N LYS A 62 -6.35 5.08 -11.27
CA LYS A 62 -5.19 4.97 -12.15
C LYS A 62 -3.98 4.62 -11.30
N GLY A 63 -3.48 3.39 -11.48
CA GLY A 63 -2.25 2.95 -10.83
C GLY A 63 -1.06 3.85 -11.18
N LYS A 64 -0.11 3.98 -10.26
CA LYS A 64 1.14 4.72 -10.44
C LYS A 64 2.32 3.77 -10.37
N ARG A 65 3.23 3.83 -11.34
CA ARG A 65 4.48 3.05 -11.27
C ARG A 65 5.30 3.48 -10.06
N ALA A 66 5.49 2.57 -9.11
CA ALA A 66 6.29 2.75 -7.90
C ALA A 66 7.71 2.20 -8.08
N MET A 67 7.87 1.15 -8.89
CA MET A 67 9.18 0.56 -9.21
C MET A 67 9.19 -0.09 -10.60
N LYS A 68 10.38 -0.50 -11.06
CA LYS A 68 10.53 -1.29 -12.29
C LYS A 68 9.99 -2.69 -12.07
N GLU A 69 9.52 -3.31 -13.13
CA GLU A 69 9.04 -4.70 -13.09
C GLU A 69 10.11 -5.68 -12.62
N THR A 70 11.35 -5.50 -13.07
CA THR A 70 12.50 -6.31 -12.61
C THR A 70 12.74 -6.19 -11.11
N THR A 71 12.62 -4.97 -10.56
CA THR A 71 12.73 -4.74 -9.11
C THR A 71 11.58 -5.40 -8.35
N ALA A 72 10.35 -5.29 -8.85
CA ALA A 72 9.18 -5.92 -8.24
C ALA A 72 9.34 -7.45 -8.19
N TYR A 73 9.79 -8.05 -9.30
CA TYR A 73 10.07 -9.47 -9.38
C TYR A 73 11.15 -9.92 -8.38
N MET A 74 12.27 -9.19 -8.30
CA MET A 74 13.33 -9.47 -7.32
C MET A 74 12.80 -9.44 -5.89
N MET A 75 11.95 -8.46 -5.54
CA MET A 75 11.33 -8.38 -4.21
C MET A 75 10.41 -9.57 -3.94
N THR A 76 9.58 -9.98 -4.92
CA THR A 76 8.73 -11.16 -4.78
C THR A 76 9.55 -12.44 -4.59
N ASP A 77 10.66 -12.60 -5.32
CA ASP A 77 11.54 -13.76 -5.22
C ASP A 77 12.24 -13.86 -3.85
N MET A 78 12.75 -12.73 -3.35
CA MET A 78 13.31 -12.66 -2.00
C MET A 78 12.27 -13.06 -0.94
N LEU A 79 11.01 -12.61 -1.07
CA LEU A 79 9.96 -12.95 -0.11
C LEU A 79 9.52 -14.42 -0.20
N LYS A 80 9.56 -15.04 -1.38
CA LYS A 80 9.32 -16.49 -1.52
C LYS A 80 10.39 -17.30 -0.79
N THR A 81 11.64 -16.87 -0.89
CA THR A 81 12.76 -17.51 -0.19
C THR A 81 12.58 -17.51 1.33
N VAL A 82 12.02 -16.45 1.91
CA VAL A 82 11.77 -16.34 3.36
C VAL A 82 10.77 -17.37 3.88
N LEU A 83 9.83 -17.83 3.04
CA LEU A 83 8.82 -18.82 3.42
C LEU A 83 9.33 -20.26 3.38
N SER A 84 10.50 -20.49 2.77
CA SER A 84 11.09 -21.82 2.56
C SER A 84 12.01 -22.20 3.72
#